data_AF-A0A4Z2BAH9-F1
#
_entry.id   AF-A0A4Z2BAH9-F1
#
_cell.length_a   1.000
_cell.length_b   1.000
_cell.length_c   1.000
_cell.angle_alpha   90.00
_cell.angle_beta   90.00
_cell.angle_gamma   90.00
#
_symmetry.space_group_name_H-M   'P 1'
#
loop_
_entity.id
_entity.type
_entity.pdbx_description
1 polymer ?
#
loop_
_entity_poly.entity_id
_entity_poly.type
_entity_poly.pdbx_seq_one_letter_code
_entity_poly.pdbx_strand_id
1 'polypeptide(L)'
;MKRIKCYENSYETLDEALDRDLSYIKIMDVGQRYMVNRVLDHIQSRIVYYLMNIHITPRSIYLCRHGESELNVKGRIGGDSGLTSRGKEFAKKLGQFIHSQSIGDLKVWTSQMKRTIQTAEGLSVPYEQWKVLNEIDAGVCEEMRYEEIQDHYPLEFALRDQDKYRYRYPKGESYEDLVQRLEPVIMELERQKNVLVICHQAVMRCLLAYFLDKTAEELPYLKCSLHTVLKLTPVAYGCKVESISLNVEAVNTHRERPENVNIHRTPEDALQTVPPHL
;
A
#
# COMPACT_ATOMS: atom_id res chain seq x y z
N MET A 1 -37.31 -10.15 10.62
CA MET A 1 -37.22 -11.17 11.69
C MET A 1 -37.81 -12.55 11.33
N LYS A 2 -38.90 -12.68 10.55
CA LYS A 2 -39.48 -13.99 10.21
C LYS A 2 -38.48 -14.95 9.52
N ARG A 3 -37.62 -14.44 8.62
CA ARG A 3 -36.61 -15.25 7.92
C ARG A 3 -35.60 -15.91 8.86
N ILE A 4 -35.07 -15.19 9.86
CA ILE A 4 -34.08 -15.74 10.80
C ILE A 4 -34.70 -16.86 11.63
N LYS A 5 -35.92 -16.64 12.15
CA LYS A 5 -36.66 -17.65 12.94
C LYS A 5 -36.88 -18.97 12.21
N CYS A 6 -36.98 -18.96 10.89
CA CYS A 6 -37.09 -20.19 10.11
C CYS A 6 -35.84 -21.08 10.22
N TYR A 7 -34.65 -20.50 10.35
CA TYR A 7 -33.40 -21.25 10.48
C TYR A 7 -33.12 -21.69 11.93
N GLU A 8 -33.62 -20.96 12.93
CA GLU A 8 -33.38 -21.25 14.35
C GLU A 8 -33.83 -22.67 14.75
N ASN A 9 -34.92 -23.18 14.18
CA ASN A 9 -35.46 -24.50 14.52
C ASN A 9 -34.58 -25.68 14.04
N SER A 10 -33.71 -25.46 13.05
CA SER A 10 -32.90 -26.51 12.43
C SER A 10 -31.41 -26.19 12.44
N TYR A 11 -30.99 -25.12 13.12
CA TYR A 11 -29.60 -24.72 13.18
C TYR A 11 -28.86 -25.50 14.27
N GLU A 12 -27.95 -26.37 13.84
CA GLU A 12 -27.05 -27.10 14.71
C GLU A 12 -25.67 -26.43 14.64
N THR A 13 -25.20 -25.90 15.76
CA THR A 13 -23.87 -25.28 15.83
C THR A 13 -22.80 -26.36 15.94
N LEU A 14 -21.60 -26.08 15.42
CA LEU A 14 -20.44 -26.97 15.57
C LEU A 14 -20.18 -27.27 17.06
N ASP A 15 -20.07 -28.54 17.40
CA ASP A 15 -19.91 -29.07 18.74
C ASP A 15 -18.49 -29.60 18.99
N GLU A 16 -17.95 -29.38 20.18
CA GLU A 16 -16.56 -29.75 20.51
C GLU A 16 -16.36 -31.27 20.59
N ALA A 17 -17.39 -32.03 20.95
CA ALA A 17 -17.33 -33.48 21.09
C ALA A 17 -17.75 -34.21 19.82
N LEU A 18 -18.87 -33.80 19.21
CA LEU A 18 -19.41 -34.44 18.01
C LEU A 18 -18.57 -34.10 16.76
N ASP A 19 -18.12 -32.85 16.63
CA ASP A 19 -17.36 -32.37 15.47
C ASP A 19 -15.86 -32.27 15.73
N ARG A 20 -15.37 -32.99 16.75
CA ARG A 20 -13.96 -32.94 17.19
C ARG A 20 -12.95 -33.22 16.07
N ASP A 21 -13.37 -33.98 15.06
CA ASP A 21 -12.52 -34.41 13.95
C ASP A 21 -12.51 -33.41 12.76
N LEU A 22 -13.33 -32.36 12.81
CA LEU A 22 -13.40 -31.31 11.79
C LEU A 22 -12.44 -30.15 12.09
N SER A 23 -11.93 -29.51 11.04
CA SER A 23 -11.16 -28.26 11.13
C SER A 23 -12.08 -27.05 11.01
N TYR A 24 -12.13 -26.19 12.02
CA TYR A 24 -13.01 -25.02 12.00
C TYR A 24 -12.56 -23.87 12.90
N ILE A 25 -13.17 -22.70 12.69
CA ILE A 25 -13.14 -21.54 13.58
C ILE A 25 -14.57 -21.04 13.84
N LYS A 26 -14.96 -20.89 15.11
CA LYS A 26 -16.19 -20.19 15.52
C LYS A 26 -15.83 -18.78 15.96
N ILE A 27 -16.46 -17.79 15.34
CA ILE A 27 -16.30 -16.37 15.66
C ILE A 27 -17.56 -15.92 16.40
N MET A 28 -17.40 -15.47 17.64
CA MET A 28 -18.50 -15.09 18.53
C MET A 28 -18.43 -13.61 18.86
N ASP A 29 -19.60 -12.99 19.01
CA ASP A 29 -19.76 -11.58 19.40
C ASP A 29 -18.91 -10.63 18.54
N VAL A 30 -18.90 -10.87 17.23
CA VAL A 30 -18.16 -10.05 16.24
C VAL A 30 -16.65 -10.01 16.54
N GLY A 31 -16.08 -11.17 16.90
CA GLY A 31 -14.65 -11.32 17.09
C GLY A 31 -14.14 -11.02 18.50
N GLN A 32 -15.03 -10.95 19.50
CA GLN A 32 -14.60 -10.85 20.90
C GLN A 32 -14.10 -12.21 21.43
N ARG A 33 -14.64 -13.31 20.91
CA ARG A 33 -14.25 -14.67 21.31
C ARG A 33 -14.13 -15.57 20.09
N TYR A 34 -13.16 -16.48 20.15
CA TYR A 34 -12.87 -17.45 19.10
C TYR A 34 -12.76 -18.85 19.69
N MET A 35 -13.19 -19.84 18.93
CA MET A 35 -12.93 -21.26 19.20
C MET A 35 -12.38 -21.89 17.93
N VAL A 36 -11.17 -22.42 17.99
CA VAL A 36 -10.47 -22.98 16.84
C VAL A 36 -10.21 -24.46 17.10
N ASN A 37 -10.59 -25.32 16.17
CA ASN A 37 -10.36 -26.75 16.26
C ASN A 37 -9.54 -27.26 15.06
N ARG A 38 -8.57 -28.13 15.35
CA ARG A 38 -7.75 -28.89 14.37
C ARG A 38 -7.24 -28.06 13.18
N VAL A 39 -6.34 -27.09 13.42
CA VAL A 39 -5.59 -26.44 12.33
C VAL A 39 -4.55 -27.42 11.78
N LEU A 40 -4.72 -27.87 10.53
CA LEU A 40 -3.94 -28.98 9.97
C LEU A 40 -2.68 -28.53 9.22
N ASP A 41 -2.69 -27.32 8.66
CA ASP A 41 -1.64 -26.88 7.74
C ASP A 41 -1.35 -25.38 7.87
N HIS A 42 -0.36 -24.93 7.10
CA HIS A 42 0.08 -23.54 7.11
C HIS A 42 -1.03 -22.57 6.67
N ILE A 43 -1.79 -22.90 5.62
CA ILE A 43 -2.81 -21.99 5.09
C ILE A 43 -3.97 -21.83 6.09
N GLN A 44 -4.40 -22.88 6.76
CA GLN A 44 -5.39 -22.82 7.83
C GLN A 44 -4.89 -21.96 8.99
N SER A 45 -3.62 -22.07 9.37
CA SER A 45 -3.03 -21.20 10.40
C SER A 45 -3.05 -19.73 9.99
N ARG A 46 -2.76 -19.41 8.71
CA ARG A 46 -2.84 -18.03 8.19
C ARG A 46 -4.28 -17.52 8.16
N ILE A 47 -5.25 -18.36 7.77
CA ILE A 47 -6.68 -18.02 7.77
C ILE A 47 -7.15 -17.68 9.17
N VAL A 48 -6.83 -18.52 10.16
CA VAL A 48 -7.17 -18.26 11.57
C VAL A 48 -6.55 -16.95 12.06
N TYR A 49 -5.25 -16.75 11.78
CA TYR A 49 -4.56 -15.52 12.16
C TYR A 49 -5.23 -14.27 11.56
N TYR A 50 -5.58 -14.29 10.27
CA TYR A 50 -6.27 -13.20 9.61
C TYR A 50 -7.65 -12.91 10.24
N LEU A 51 -8.48 -13.96 10.38
CA LEU A 51 -9.84 -13.84 10.91
C LEU A 51 -9.86 -13.33 12.36
N MET A 52 -8.83 -13.62 13.14
CA MET A 52 -8.72 -13.16 14.53
C MET A 52 -8.26 -11.70 14.67
N ASN A 53 -7.73 -11.08 13.62
CA ASN A 53 -7.19 -9.71 13.66
C ASN A 53 -8.04 -8.69 12.90
N ILE A 54 -9.04 -9.11 12.15
CA ILE A 54 -9.98 -8.21 11.46
C ILE A 54 -11.10 -7.75 12.39
N HIS A 55 -11.70 -6.60 12.09
CA HIS A 55 -12.85 -6.09 12.85
C HIS A 55 -13.78 -5.24 11.97
N ILE A 56 -15.01 -5.00 12.43
CA ILE A 56 -15.98 -4.16 11.71
C ILE A 56 -16.12 -2.74 12.28
N THR A 57 -15.31 -2.36 13.27
CA THR A 57 -15.36 -1.01 13.86
C THR A 57 -15.19 0.05 12.77
N PRO A 58 -16.14 1.00 12.61
CA PRO A 58 -16.02 2.07 11.64
C PRO A 58 -14.76 2.89 11.85
N ARG A 59 -14.03 3.15 10.77
CA ARG A 59 -12.72 3.80 10.79
C ARG A 59 -12.36 4.37 9.41
N SER A 60 -11.30 5.17 9.37
CA SER A 60 -10.68 5.61 8.13
C SER A 60 -9.19 5.30 8.09
N ILE A 61 -8.72 4.87 6.93
CA ILE A 61 -7.30 4.66 6.63
C ILE A 61 -6.89 5.78 5.67
N TYR A 62 -5.89 6.56 6.04
CA TYR A 62 -5.36 7.65 5.22
C TYR A 62 -4.04 7.18 4.62
N LEU A 63 -3.93 7.19 3.30
CA LEU A 63 -2.70 6.88 2.59
C LEU A 63 -2.22 8.13 1.86
N CYS A 64 -0.96 8.49 2.06
CA CYS A 64 -0.29 9.46 1.21
C CYS A 64 1.17 9.08 1.02
N ARG A 65 1.77 9.65 -0.01
CA ARG A 65 3.23 9.62 -0.15
C ARG A 65 3.84 10.63 0.79
N HIS A 66 5.15 10.49 1.04
CA HIS A 66 5.97 11.62 1.46
C HIS A 66 5.75 12.85 0.56
N GLY A 67 6.05 14.03 1.09
CA GLY A 67 6.16 15.24 0.27
C GLY A 67 7.18 15.07 -0.86
N GLU A 68 7.10 15.90 -1.89
CA GLU A 68 8.05 15.88 -3.01
C GLU A 68 9.50 15.90 -2.51
N SER A 69 10.33 14.99 -3.04
CA SER A 69 11.75 14.88 -2.70
C SER A 69 12.67 15.43 -3.79
N GLU A 70 13.93 15.69 -3.43
CA GLU A 70 14.95 16.19 -4.37
C GLU A 70 15.15 15.25 -5.58
N LEU A 71 15.10 13.93 -5.36
CA LEU A 71 15.17 12.96 -6.46
C LEU A 71 13.90 12.92 -7.31
N ASN A 72 12.71 13.20 -6.74
CA ASN A 72 11.49 13.30 -7.53
C ASN A 72 11.61 14.41 -8.57
N VAL A 73 12.07 15.60 -8.16
CA VAL A 73 12.25 16.75 -9.06
C VAL A 73 13.21 16.43 -10.22
N LYS A 74 14.24 15.62 -9.95
CA LYS A 74 15.24 15.19 -10.92
C LYS A 74 14.83 13.97 -11.76
N GLY A 75 13.61 13.45 -11.61
CA GLY A 75 13.14 12.26 -12.32
C GLY A 75 13.84 10.96 -11.93
N ARG A 76 14.52 10.93 -10.78
CA ARG A 76 15.31 9.79 -10.30
C ARG A 76 14.48 8.89 -9.38
N ILE A 77 14.59 7.58 -9.55
CA ILE A 77 13.88 6.57 -8.73
C ILE A 77 14.71 6.15 -7.50
N GLY A 78 14.06 5.61 -6.47
CA GLY A 78 14.76 5.10 -5.29
C GLY A 78 15.44 6.17 -4.43
N GLY A 79 16.58 5.81 -3.85
CA GLY A 79 17.44 6.63 -3.02
C GLY A 79 16.83 7.02 -1.67
N ASP A 80 17.57 7.86 -0.93
CA ASP A 80 17.14 8.40 0.37
C ASP A 80 17.29 9.94 0.45
N SER A 81 16.84 10.62 -0.60
CA SER A 81 16.81 12.08 -0.63
C SER A 81 15.76 12.66 0.32
N GLY A 82 16.04 13.83 0.88
CA GLY A 82 15.09 14.62 1.67
C GLY A 82 14.03 15.35 0.83
N LEU A 83 13.15 16.06 1.54
CA LEU A 83 12.07 16.86 0.97
C LEU A 83 12.58 18.16 0.32
N THR A 84 11.95 18.54 -0.80
CA THR A 84 12.07 19.87 -1.40
C THR A 84 11.36 20.93 -0.56
N SER A 85 11.45 22.21 -0.98
CA SER A 85 10.62 23.27 -0.39
C SER A 85 9.12 22.97 -0.51
N ARG A 86 8.67 22.49 -1.67
CA ARG A 86 7.27 22.07 -1.89
C ARG A 86 6.90 20.86 -1.04
N GLY A 87 7.81 19.88 -0.91
CA GLY A 87 7.59 18.74 -0.01
C GLY A 87 7.41 19.15 1.46
N LYS A 88 8.19 20.12 1.94
CA LYS A 88 8.04 20.70 3.29
C LYS A 88 6.74 21.51 3.44
N GLU A 89 6.30 22.20 2.40
CA GLU A 89 4.99 22.88 2.39
C GLU A 89 3.85 21.86 2.47
N PHE A 90 3.92 20.78 1.70
CA PHE A 90 2.96 19.68 1.78
C PHE A 90 2.90 19.07 3.18
N ALA A 91 4.04 18.81 3.82
CA ALA A 91 4.08 18.27 5.18
C ALA A 91 3.29 19.15 6.18
N LYS A 92 3.44 20.48 6.08
CA LYS A 92 2.67 21.43 6.89
C LYS A 92 1.18 21.39 6.58
N LYS A 93 0.79 21.39 5.30
CA LYS A 93 -0.63 21.31 4.90
C LYS A 93 -1.26 19.97 5.27
N LEU A 94 -0.48 18.88 5.25
CA LEU A 94 -0.91 17.57 5.73
C LEU A 94 -1.21 17.61 7.23
N GLY A 95 -0.34 18.23 8.03
CA GLY A 95 -0.60 18.48 9.45
C GLY A 95 -1.90 19.26 9.69
N GLN A 96 -2.10 20.36 8.96
CA GLN A 96 -3.33 21.15 9.03
C GLN A 96 -4.57 20.35 8.61
N PHE A 97 -4.48 19.58 7.52
CA PHE A 97 -5.55 18.72 7.06
C PHE A 97 -5.93 17.69 8.12
N ILE A 98 -4.96 16.93 8.63
CA ILE A 98 -5.19 15.90 9.66
C ILE A 98 -5.80 16.50 10.93
N HIS A 99 -5.32 17.67 11.38
CA HIS A 99 -5.90 18.36 12.52
C HIS A 99 -7.35 18.78 12.27
N SER A 100 -7.66 19.30 11.07
CA SER A 100 -9.03 19.72 10.73
C SER A 100 -10.03 18.56 10.66
N GLN A 101 -9.56 17.33 10.41
CA GLN A 101 -10.41 16.13 10.43
C GLN A 101 -10.84 15.71 11.85
N SER A 102 -10.21 16.26 12.92
CA SER A 102 -10.54 15.95 14.33
C SER A 102 -10.60 14.44 14.64
N ILE A 103 -9.61 13.69 14.12
CA ILE A 103 -9.58 12.23 14.18
C ILE A 103 -9.12 11.78 15.58
N GLY A 104 -9.98 11.08 16.32
CA GLY A 104 -9.62 10.46 17.59
C GLY A 104 -8.67 9.27 17.41
N ASP A 105 -7.69 9.16 18.31
CA ASP A 105 -6.71 8.06 18.40
C ASP A 105 -5.98 7.73 17.09
N LEU A 106 -5.68 8.73 16.26
CA LEU A 106 -4.97 8.53 14.99
C LEU A 106 -3.56 7.98 15.24
N LYS A 107 -3.27 6.83 14.64
CA LYS A 107 -1.90 6.31 14.51
C LYS A 107 -1.24 6.87 13.24
N VAL A 108 0.04 7.20 13.31
CA VAL A 108 0.81 7.68 12.16
C VAL A 108 2.00 6.75 11.94
N TRP A 109 2.12 6.21 10.74
CA TRP A 109 3.21 5.34 10.33
C TRP A 109 4.00 5.93 9.18
N THR A 110 5.29 5.64 9.19
CA THR A 110 6.26 6.06 8.19
C THR A 110 7.16 4.89 7.82
N SER A 111 7.81 4.98 6.66
CA SER A 111 9.01 4.18 6.43
C SER A 111 10.22 4.74 7.20
N GLN A 112 11.36 4.07 7.12
CA GLN A 112 12.62 4.57 7.70
C GLN A 112 13.36 5.54 6.76
N MET A 113 12.80 5.88 5.60
CA MET A 113 13.42 6.80 4.65
C MET A 113 13.19 8.25 5.08
N LYS A 114 14.20 9.11 4.89
CA LYS A 114 14.19 10.51 5.38
C LYS A 114 12.96 11.29 4.94
N ARG A 115 12.52 11.09 3.70
CA ARG A 115 11.37 11.83 3.12
C ARG A 115 10.04 11.54 3.83
N THR A 116 9.77 10.31 4.26
CA THR A 116 8.54 10.00 5.02
C THR A 116 8.62 10.54 6.44
N ILE A 117 9.80 10.40 7.07
CA ILE A 117 10.09 10.92 8.42
C ILE A 117 9.93 12.44 8.45
N GLN A 118 10.58 13.17 7.54
CA GLN A 118 10.48 14.64 7.43
C GLN A 118 9.05 15.11 7.14
N THR A 119 8.26 14.29 6.42
CA THR A 119 6.85 14.61 6.19
C THR A 119 6.05 14.46 7.48
N ALA A 120 6.28 13.39 8.25
CA ALA A 120 5.63 13.16 9.54
C ALA A 120 6.00 14.20 10.61
N GLU A 121 7.26 14.67 10.62
CA GLU A 121 7.70 15.77 11.49
C GLU A 121 6.89 17.05 11.27
N GLY A 122 6.37 17.28 10.05
CA GLY A 122 5.49 18.40 9.74
C GLY A 122 4.11 18.35 10.40
N LEU A 123 3.68 17.18 10.90
CA LEU A 123 2.38 17.01 11.58
C LEU A 123 2.45 17.36 13.07
N SER A 124 3.64 17.38 13.67
CA SER A 124 3.83 17.59 15.12
C SER A 124 3.07 16.59 16.01
N VAL A 125 2.94 15.34 15.57
CA VAL A 125 2.35 14.23 16.34
C VAL A 125 3.32 13.04 16.41
N PRO A 126 3.22 12.16 17.44
CA PRO A 126 4.01 10.94 17.49
C PRO A 126 3.73 10.04 16.28
N TYR A 127 4.78 9.40 15.76
CA TYR A 127 4.69 8.47 14.65
C TYR A 127 5.62 7.26 14.87
N GLU A 128 5.32 6.15 14.21
CA GLU A 128 6.11 4.93 14.25
C GLU A 128 6.82 4.72 12.91
N GLN A 129 8.07 4.27 12.95
CA GLN A 129 8.89 4.02 11.76
C GLN A 129 8.98 2.52 11.50
N TRP A 130 8.57 2.10 10.30
CA TRP A 130 8.51 0.70 9.91
C TRP A 130 9.42 0.48 8.71
N LYS A 131 10.51 -0.28 8.89
CA LYS A 131 11.44 -0.59 7.78
C LYS A 131 10.73 -1.28 6.61
N VAL A 132 9.73 -2.11 6.91
CA VAL A 132 8.92 -2.81 5.90
C VAL A 132 8.09 -1.87 5.02
N LEU A 133 7.93 -0.59 5.40
CA LEU A 133 7.29 0.45 4.58
C LEU A 133 8.28 1.17 3.65
N ASN A 134 9.57 0.84 3.64
CA ASN A 134 10.53 1.43 2.71
C ASN A 134 10.10 1.22 1.26
N GLU A 135 10.42 2.17 0.38
CA GLU A 135 10.12 2.08 -1.05
C GLU A 135 10.68 0.80 -1.67
N ILE A 136 10.10 0.37 -2.79
CA ILE A 136 10.63 -0.74 -3.57
C ILE A 136 12.10 -0.51 -3.93
N ASP A 137 12.94 -1.53 -3.72
CA ASP A 137 14.36 -1.47 -4.07
C ASP A 137 14.52 -1.62 -5.59
N ALA A 138 15.10 -0.62 -6.26
CA ALA A 138 15.40 -0.69 -7.69
C ALA A 138 16.74 -1.38 -8.00
N GLY A 139 17.48 -1.85 -6.99
CA GLY A 139 18.73 -2.58 -7.13
C GLY A 139 19.80 -1.76 -7.84
N VAL A 140 20.34 -2.30 -8.94
CA VAL A 140 21.35 -1.58 -9.76
C VAL A 140 20.82 -0.30 -10.41
N CYS A 141 19.49 -0.10 -10.44
CA CYS A 141 18.83 1.08 -11.00
C CYS A 141 18.48 2.13 -9.93
N GLU A 142 18.93 1.96 -8.68
CA GLU A 142 18.75 2.97 -7.63
C GLU A 142 19.34 4.32 -8.04
N GLU A 143 18.61 5.40 -7.71
CA GLU A 143 18.96 6.79 -8.02
C GLU A 143 19.06 7.13 -9.52
N MET A 144 18.70 6.23 -10.43
CA MET A 144 18.72 6.48 -11.88
C MET A 144 17.45 7.17 -12.39
N ARG A 145 17.59 7.91 -13.49
CA ARG A 145 16.48 8.36 -14.35
C ARG A 145 16.07 7.23 -15.30
N TYR A 146 14.86 7.28 -15.85
CA TYR A 146 14.43 6.27 -16.82
C TYR A 146 15.29 6.27 -18.09
N GLU A 147 15.81 7.43 -18.49
CA GLU A 147 16.77 7.59 -19.59
C GLU A 147 18.06 6.81 -19.31
N GLU A 148 18.61 6.94 -18.09
CA GLU A 148 19.82 6.23 -17.68
C GLU A 148 19.57 4.72 -17.60
N ILE A 149 18.38 4.30 -17.16
CA ILE A 149 17.98 2.88 -17.14
C ILE A 149 17.86 2.33 -18.56
N GLN A 150 17.25 3.06 -19.50
CA GLN A 150 17.15 2.65 -20.90
C GLN A 150 18.53 2.56 -21.57
N ASP A 151 19.47 3.42 -21.19
CA ASP A 151 20.84 3.42 -21.72
C ASP A 151 21.66 2.24 -21.20
N HIS A 152 21.65 1.99 -19.88
CA HIS A 152 22.51 0.99 -19.24
C HIS A 152 21.89 -0.41 -19.16
N TYR A 153 20.56 -0.50 -19.09
CA TYR A 153 19.79 -1.73 -18.87
C TYR A 153 18.55 -1.84 -19.79
N PRO A 154 18.70 -1.71 -21.12
CA PRO A 154 17.57 -1.69 -22.06
C PRO A 154 16.74 -2.98 -22.04
N LEU A 155 17.42 -4.14 -21.87
CA LEU A 155 16.77 -5.44 -21.80
C LEU A 155 15.88 -5.54 -20.57
N GLU A 156 16.44 -5.22 -19.40
CA GLU A 156 15.74 -5.27 -18.12
C GLU A 156 14.57 -4.28 -18.10
N PHE A 157 14.74 -3.10 -18.69
CA PHE A 157 13.68 -2.10 -18.77
C PHE A 157 12.50 -2.57 -19.62
N ALA A 158 12.76 -3.20 -20.77
CA ALA A 158 11.73 -3.78 -21.62
C ALA A 158 11.02 -4.97 -20.93
N LEU A 159 11.77 -5.90 -20.33
CA LEU A 159 11.21 -7.04 -19.61
C LEU A 159 10.36 -6.60 -18.41
N ARG A 160 10.77 -5.54 -17.71
CA ARG A 160 9.98 -4.95 -16.63
C ARG A 160 8.71 -4.27 -17.11
N ASP A 161 8.69 -3.71 -18.32
CA ASP A 161 7.45 -3.20 -18.92
C ASP A 161 6.53 -4.32 -19.44
N GLN A 162 7.07 -5.52 -19.72
CA GLN A 162 6.29 -6.70 -20.09
C GLN A 162 5.54 -7.31 -18.88
N ASP A 163 6.23 -7.51 -17.76
CA ASP A 163 5.63 -7.96 -16.50
C ASP A 163 6.18 -7.16 -15.32
N LYS A 164 5.59 -5.98 -15.11
CA LYS A 164 5.99 -5.07 -14.03
C LYS A 164 5.68 -5.63 -12.64
N TYR A 165 4.77 -6.60 -12.53
CA TYR A 165 4.41 -7.21 -11.26
C TYR A 165 5.52 -8.14 -10.77
N ARG A 166 6.01 -9.03 -11.65
CA ARG A 166 6.96 -10.09 -11.29
C ARG A 166 8.42 -9.74 -11.55
N TYR A 167 8.71 -8.90 -12.54
CA TYR A 167 10.08 -8.65 -12.94
C TYR A 167 10.84 -7.77 -11.93
N ARG A 168 12.08 -8.16 -11.66
CA ARG A 168 13.04 -7.46 -10.78
C ARG A 168 14.11 -6.79 -11.62
N TYR A 169 14.44 -5.54 -11.34
CA TYR A 169 15.77 -5.06 -11.77
C TYR A 169 16.86 -5.88 -11.06
N PRO A 170 18.06 -6.02 -11.66
CA PRO A 170 19.13 -6.78 -11.03
C PRO A 170 19.40 -6.28 -9.61
N LYS A 171 19.45 -7.19 -8.63
CA LYS A 171 19.60 -6.91 -7.19
C LYS A 171 18.47 -6.06 -6.56
N GLY A 172 17.35 -5.87 -7.24
CA GLY A 172 16.18 -5.15 -6.73
C GLY A 172 15.02 -6.08 -6.40
N GLU A 173 13.88 -5.45 -6.06
CA GLU A 173 12.60 -6.09 -5.77
C GLU A 173 11.62 -6.00 -6.96
N SER A 174 10.71 -6.95 -7.03
CA SER A 174 9.50 -6.87 -7.86
C SER A 174 8.33 -6.33 -7.03
N TYR A 175 7.21 -6.00 -7.69
CA TYR A 175 5.99 -5.69 -6.93
C TYR A 175 5.47 -6.92 -6.18
N GLU A 176 5.70 -8.12 -6.69
CA GLU A 176 5.39 -9.38 -5.99
C GLU A 176 6.18 -9.52 -4.68
N ASP A 177 7.48 -9.22 -4.67
CA ASP A 177 8.28 -9.20 -3.43
C ASP A 177 7.75 -8.16 -2.45
N LEU A 178 7.41 -6.98 -2.97
CA LEU A 178 6.90 -5.89 -2.16
C LEU A 178 5.56 -6.26 -1.51
N VAL A 179 4.67 -6.95 -2.23
CA VAL A 179 3.40 -7.45 -1.68
C VAL A 179 3.68 -8.43 -0.53
N GLN A 180 4.61 -9.37 -0.70
CA GLN A 180 5.00 -10.30 0.37
C GLN A 180 5.60 -9.56 1.58
N ARG A 181 6.48 -8.58 1.34
CA ARG A 181 7.11 -7.76 2.39
C ARG A 181 6.09 -6.92 3.17
N LEU A 182 5.01 -6.49 2.52
CA LEU A 182 3.97 -5.66 3.14
C LEU A 182 2.89 -6.47 3.87
N GLU A 183 2.93 -7.81 3.83
CA GLU A 183 1.97 -8.65 4.54
C GLU A 183 1.82 -8.27 6.03
N PRO A 184 2.89 -8.06 6.83
CA PRO A 184 2.75 -7.63 8.22
C PRO A 184 2.09 -6.25 8.38
N VAL A 185 2.31 -5.34 7.43
CA VAL A 185 1.68 -4.02 7.43
C VAL A 185 0.19 -4.15 7.18
N ILE A 186 -0.22 -4.98 6.22
CA ILE A 186 -1.65 -5.22 5.92
C ILE A 186 -2.37 -5.79 7.15
N MET A 187 -1.75 -6.77 7.82
CA MET A 187 -2.34 -7.35 9.04
C MET A 187 -2.49 -6.33 10.15
N GLU A 188 -1.48 -5.49 10.37
CA GLU A 188 -1.58 -4.43 11.37
C GLU A 188 -2.61 -3.37 10.95
N LEU A 189 -2.70 -3.03 9.66
CA LEU A 189 -3.76 -2.15 9.16
C LEU A 189 -5.14 -2.75 9.43
N GLU A 190 -5.36 -4.06 9.30
CA GLU A 190 -6.65 -4.67 9.63
C GLU A 190 -7.02 -4.56 11.11
N ARG A 191 -6.02 -4.59 11.99
CA ARG A 191 -6.17 -4.51 13.45
C ARG A 191 -6.42 -3.10 13.97
N GLN A 192 -5.93 -2.09 13.26
CA GLN A 192 -5.98 -0.70 13.69
C GLN A 192 -7.32 -0.03 13.41
N LYS A 193 -7.66 1.00 14.20
CA LYS A 193 -8.76 1.91 13.88
C LYS A 193 -8.31 2.98 12.87
N ASN A 194 -8.20 4.23 13.31
CA ASN A 194 -7.78 5.32 12.43
C ASN A 194 -6.26 5.31 12.28
N VAL A 195 -5.78 5.27 11.05
CA VAL A 195 -4.35 5.24 10.75
C VAL A 195 -4.02 6.08 9.53
N LEU A 196 -2.93 6.84 9.62
CA LEU A 196 -2.29 7.54 8.51
C LEU A 196 -0.98 6.84 8.19
N VAL A 197 -0.81 6.43 6.94
CA VAL A 197 0.44 5.86 6.43
C VAL A 197 1.07 6.83 5.44
N ILE A 198 2.22 7.40 5.81
CA ILE A 198 3.05 8.25 4.97
C ILE A 198 4.14 7.36 4.36
N CYS A 199 3.99 7.02 3.09
CA CYS A 199 4.82 6.02 2.41
C CYS A 199 5.31 6.50 1.05
N HIS A 200 5.36 5.61 0.06
CA HIS A 200 6.00 5.83 -1.24
C HIS A 200 5.12 5.35 -2.39
N GLN A 201 5.56 5.55 -3.63
CA GLN A 201 4.70 5.27 -4.79
C GLN A 201 4.42 3.78 -4.93
N ALA A 202 5.43 2.90 -4.88
CA ALA A 202 5.18 1.47 -5.06
C ALA A 202 4.48 0.86 -3.84
N VAL A 203 4.87 1.28 -2.63
CA VAL A 203 4.22 0.84 -1.38
C VAL A 203 2.75 1.22 -1.36
N MET A 204 2.42 2.48 -1.68
CA MET A 204 1.03 2.96 -1.68
C MET A 204 0.17 2.22 -2.72
N ARG A 205 0.74 1.88 -3.88
CA ARG A 205 0.05 1.03 -4.88
C ARG A 205 -0.33 -0.32 -4.32
N CYS A 206 0.58 -1.01 -3.61
CA CYS A 206 0.29 -2.30 -3.00
C CYS A 206 -0.82 -2.19 -1.95
N LEU A 207 -0.74 -1.19 -1.07
CA LEU A 207 -1.76 -0.97 -0.04
C LEU A 207 -3.13 -0.64 -0.65
N LEU A 208 -3.18 0.21 -1.67
CA LEU A 208 -4.42 0.52 -2.38
C LEU A 208 -5.00 -0.70 -3.09
N ALA A 209 -4.15 -1.51 -3.74
CA ALA A 209 -4.61 -2.69 -4.43
C ALA A 209 -5.27 -3.69 -3.48
N TYR A 210 -4.73 -3.84 -2.26
CA TYR A 210 -5.36 -4.65 -1.23
C TYR A 210 -6.75 -4.15 -0.85
N PHE A 211 -6.91 -2.86 -0.47
CA PHE A 211 -8.20 -2.35 -0.01
C PHE A 211 -9.25 -2.14 -1.11
N LEU A 212 -8.80 -1.97 -2.36
CA LEU A 212 -9.66 -1.73 -3.52
C LEU A 212 -9.82 -2.96 -4.42
N ASP A 213 -9.36 -4.13 -3.95
CA ASP A 213 -9.44 -5.42 -4.64
C ASP A 213 -8.96 -5.33 -6.11
N LYS A 214 -7.74 -4.79 -6.29
CA LYS A 214 -7.11 -4.64 -7.60
C LYS A 214 -6.25 -5.83 -7.95
N THR A 215 -6.27 -6.19 -9.23
CA THR A 215 -5.51 -7.33 -9.74
C THR A 215 -4.00 -7.05 -9.70
N ALA A 216 -3.21 -8.12 -9.72
CA ALA A 216 -1.75 -8.03 -9.82
C ALA A 216 -1.27 -7.29 -11.08
N GLU A 217 -2.06 -7.30 -12.16
CA GLU A 217 -1.76 -6.58 -13.39
C GLU A 217 -2.01 -5.06 -13.26
N GLU A 218 -3.10 -4.67 -12.58
CA GLU A 218 -3.43 -3.25 -12.35
C GLU A 218 -2.53 -2.59 -11.29
N LEU A 219 -2.16 -3.34 -10.24
CA LEU A 219 -1.46 -2.83 -9.05
C LEU A 219 -0.23 -1.96 -9.38
N PRO A 220 0.74 -2.39 -10.23
CA PRO A 220 1.93 -1.60 -10.56
C PRO A 220 1.66 -0.27 -11.27
N TYR A 221 0.41 -0.05 -11.71
CA TYR A 221 -0.03 1.10 -12.49
C TYR A 221 -1.12 1.93 -11.81
N LEU A 222 -1.46 1.66 -10.55
CA LEU A 222 -2.36 2.56 -9.81
C LEU A 222 -1.75 3.97 -9.67
N LYS A 223 -2.58 5.01 -9.80
CA LYS A 223 -2.15 6.41 -9.72
C LYS A 223 -2.07 6.84 -8.26
N CYS A 224 -0.86 7.14 -7.78
CA CYS A 224 -0.57 7.59 -6.43
C CYS A 224 0.18 8.93 -6.51
N SER A 225 -0.55 10.01 -6.80
CA SER A 225 0.04 11.34 -6.99
C SER A 225 0.70 11.86 -5.72
N LEU A 226 1.79 12.62 -5.89
CA LEU A 226 2.35 13.41 -4.79
C LEU A 226 1.32 14.43 -4.31
N HIS A 227 1.43 14.79 -3.03
CA HIS A 227 0.65 15.83 -2.37
C HIS A 227 -0.86 15.61 -2.31
N THR A 228 -1.28 14.36 -2.52
CA THR A 228 -2.68 13.91 -2.42
C THR A 228 -2.81 12.90 -1.29
N VAL A 229 -3.85 13.06 -0.47
CA VAL A 229 -4.27 12.08 0.53
C VAL A 229 -5.41 11.25 -0.04
N LEU A 230 -5.29 9.94 0.01
CA LEU A 230 -6.39 9.02 -0.24
C LEU A 230 -6.98 8.59 1.11
N LYS A 231 -8.23 8.96 1.35
CA LYS A 231 -8.99 8.51 2.51
C LYS A 231 -9.81 7.30 2.11
N LEU A 232 -9.49 6.16 2.71
CA LEU A 232 -10.19 4.91 2.56
C LEU A 232 -11.15 4.71 3.73
N THR A 233 -12.40 4.40 3.41
CA THR A 233 -13.44 4.07 4.40
C THR A 233 -13.97 2.66 4.08
N PRO A 234 -13.48 1.63 4.80
CA PRO A 234 -14.01 0.27 4.66
C PRO A 234 -15.52 0.25 4.92
N VAL A 235 -16.25 -0.45 4.05
CA VAL A 235 -17.69 -0.66 4.13
C VAL A 235 -18.00 -2.14 3.91
N ALA A 236 -19.25 -2.55 4.11
CA ALA A 236 -19.65 -3.92 3.78
C ALA A 236 -19.36 -4.20 2.29
N TYR A 237 -18.57 -5.25 2.03
CA TYR A 237 -18.21 -5.73 0.68
C TYR A 237 -17.45 -4.71 -0.18
N GLY A 238 -16.68 -3.81 0.42
CA GLY A 238 -15.80 -2.93 -0.35
C GLY A 238 -15.16 -1.82 0.47
N CYS A 239 -14.56 -0.86 -0.23
CA CYS A 239 -13.94 0.30 0.39
C CYS A 239 -14.23 1.56 -0.43
N LYS A 240 -14.74 2.61 0.22
CA LYS A 240 -14.89 3.91 -0.42
C LYS A 240 -13.56 4.63 -0.40
N VAL A 241 -13.19 5.26 -1.51
CA VAL A 241 -11.98 6.08 -1.61
C VAL A 241 -12.33 7.52 -1.96
N GLU A 242 -11.79 8.45 -1.18
CA GLU A 242 -11.87 9.89 -1.42
C GLU A 242 -10.45 10.41 -1.71
N SER A 243 -10.28 11.11 -2.82
CA SER A 243 -8.99 11.70 -3.22
C SER A 243 -8.96 13.19 -2.89
N ILE A 244 -8.04 13.59 -2.02
CA ILE A 244 -7.98 14.94 -1.44
C ILE A 244 -6.63 15.55 -1.77
N SER A 245 -6.59 16.45 -2.75
CA SER A 245 -5.40 17.24 -3.05
C SER A 245 -5.20 18.32 -1.99
N LEU A 246 -3.98 18.47 -1.46
CA LEU A 246 -3.66 19.49 -0.46
C LEU A 246 -3.18 20.82 -1.08
N ASN A 247 -3.41 21.03 -2.38
CA ASN A 247 -3.11 22.28 -3.09
C ASN A 247 -1.65 22.73 -2.93
N VAL A 248 -0.70 21.79 -3.08
CA VAL A 248 0.73 22.06 -3.23
C VAL A 248 1.17 21.39 -4.51
N GLU A 249 1.74 22.14 -5.43
CA GLU A 249 2.24 21.57 -6.69
C GLU A 249 3.33 20.53 -6.43
N ALA A 250 3.42 19.55 -7.32
CA ALA A 250 4.47 18.55 -7.33
C ALA A 250 4.72 18.08 -8.77
N VAL A 251 5.91 17.56 -9.02
CA VAL A 251 6.20 16.83 -10.26
C VAL A 251 5.32 15.59 -10.40
N ASN A 252 5.05 15.19 -11.65
CA ASN A 252 4.44 13.91 -11.92
C ASN A 252 5.52 12.81 -11.93
N THR A 253 5.32 11.73 -11.19
CA THR A 253 6.22 10.57 -11.16
C THR A 253 5.56 9.31 -11.74
N HIS A 254 4.36 9.45 -12.29
CA HIS A 254 3.60 8.36 -12.87
C HIS A 254 4.04 8.13 -14.32
N ARG A 255 4.73 7.00 -14.56
CA ARG A 255 5.03 6.47 -15.89
C ARG A 255 4.02 5.37 -16.23
N GLU A 256 3.23 5.60 -17.27
CA GLU A 256 2.31 4.60 -17.84
C GLU A 256 3.09 3.52 -18.61
N ARG A 257 2.46 2.36 -18.85
CA ARG A 257 3.06 1.31 -19.67
C ARG A 257 3.19 1.83 -21.11
N PRO A 258 4.39 1.85 -21.71
CA PRO A 258 4.51 2.22 -23.12
C PRO A 258 3.82 1.19 -24.01
N GLU A 259 3.38 1.61 -25.19
CA GLU A 259 2.71 0.72 -26.14
C GLU A 259 3.66 -0.39 -26.63
N ASN A 260 4.92 -0.02 -26.92
CA ASN A 260 5.95 -0.97 -27.32
C ASN A 260 6.80 -1.40 -26.12
N VAL A 261 6.67 -2.67 -25.74
CA VAL A 261 7.43 -3.31 -24.66
C VAL A 261 8.40 -4.39 -25.17
N ASN A 262 8.62 -4.46 -26.49
CA ASN A 262 9.54 -5.44 -27.08
C ASN A 262 10.98 -5.20 -26.62
N ILE A 263 11.75 -6.27 -26.43
CA ILE A 263 13.17 -6.20 -26.01
C ILE A 263 14.08 -5.49 -27.02
N HIS A 264 13.65 -5.36 -28.28
CA HIS A 264 14.37 -4.68 -29.36
C HIS A 264 13.74 -3.32 -29.72
N ARG A 265 12.90 -2.75 -28.85
CA ARG A 265 12.30 -1.42 -29.07
C ARG A 265 13.36 -0.31 -29.09
N THR A 266 13.04 0.80 -29.74
CA THR A 266 13.89 1.98 -29.74
C THR A 266 13.86 2.68 -28.38
N PRO A 267 14.89 3.47 -28.02
CA PRO A 267 14.85 4.31 -26.82
C PRO A 267 13.66 5.27 -26.80
N GLU A 268 13.29 5.84 -27.95
CA GLU A 268 12.16 6.75 -28.08
C GLU A 268 10.84 6.04 -27.70
N ASP A 269 10.61 4.84 -28.24
CA ASP A 269 9.44 4.01 -27.91
C ASP A 269 9.38 3.67 -26.41
N ALA A 270 10.54 3.40 -25.80
CA ALA A 270 10.66 3.03 -24.40
C ALA A 270 10.39 4.22 -23.45
N LEU A 271 10.79 5.43 -23.86
CA LEU A 271 10.78 6.62 -23.01
C LEU A 271 9.56 7.52 -23.24
N GLN A 272 8.72 7.23 -24.25
CA GLN A 272 7.55 8.05 -24.60
C GLN A 272 6.57 8.36 -23.45
N THR A 273 6.47 7.47 -22.46
CA THR A 273 5.57 7.64 -21.29
C THR A 273 6.27 8.21 -20.05
N VAL A 274 7.55 8.57 -20.14
CA VAL A 274 8.31 9.17 -19.04
C VAL A 274 7.77 10.57 -18.77
N PRO A 275 7.39 10.89 -17.53
CA PRO A 275 6.89 12.23 -17.21
C PRO A 275 8.02 13.28 -17.25
N PRO A 276 7.69 14.55 -17.54
CA PRO A 276 8.65 15.64 -17.47
C PRO A 276 9.29 15.77 -16.09
N HIS A 277 10.58 16.08 -16.06
CA HIS A 277 11.37 16.32 -14.86
C HIS A 277 12.47 17.35 -15.13
N LEU A 278 13.09 17.89 -14.07
CA LEU A 278 14.18 18.89 -14.16
C LEU A 278 15.56 18.25 -14.37
#